data_AF-A0A9R1NL81-F1
#
_entry.id   AF-A0A9R1NL81-F1
#
_cell.length_a   1.000
_cell.length_b   1.000
_cell.length_c   1.000
_cell.angle_alpha   90.00
_cell.angle_beta   90.00
_cell.angle_gamma   90.00
#
_symmetry.space_group_name_H-M   'P 1'
#
loop_
_entity.id
_entity.type
_entity.pdbx_description
1 polymer ?
#
loop_
_entity_poly.entity_id
_entity_poly.type
_entity_poly.pdbx_seq_one_letter_code
_entity_poly.pdbx_strand_id
1 'polypeptide(L)'
;MYVADLIKFGAVYYALVAPQPPPYAAPEHVRIFREVTEPSLLRRRASIKGKTVREAQKTFRVTDPSQRLEAGTYLRVHVHPKRFPRCYEIDWKSRVVATTDDFVVLNKPAATSEKQVKKVYLALTTEPVSPGIITHYMRPLNRAPRLVSEDHIERWHLCQMEILDCKKVPWPKPLITKVHKVDNCGWPKQEAAYECKINLMTGKTHQIRAQLAAIGAPIVGDSAYMTGAIAAMADPSINPYGRASLNYSSEEEKAAAVEAWVACHGKEPKSVIGLQASEISWDHEGEHHYYKAGAPWWRQDAVESDLV
;
A
#
# COMPACT_ATOMS: atom_id res chain seq x y z
N MET A 1 -1.58 21.25 26.25
CA MET A 1 -1.41 20.50 24.99
C MET A 1 -2.82 20.16 24.50
N TYR A 2 -3.28 20.79 23.43
CA TYR A 2 -4.70 20.77 23.06
C TYR A 2 -5.01 19.51 22.24
N VAL A 3 -6.19 18.89 22.44
CA VAL A 3 -6.60 17.64 21.74
C VAL A 3 -6.47 17.74 20.21
N ALA A 4 -6.63 18.94 19.65
CA ALA A 4 -6.41 19.21 18.24
C ALA A 4 -4.97 18.91 17.78
N ASP A 5 -3.97 19.11 18.63
CA ASP A 5 -2.57 18.82 18.33
C ASP A 5 -2.34 17.31 18.20
N LEU A 6 -2.95 16.51 19.08
CA LEU A 6 -2.90 15.04 19.00
C LEU A 6 -3.55 14.50 17.71
N ILE A 7 -4.59 15.16 17.21
CA ILE A 7 -5.20 14.83 15.92
C ILE A 7 -4.22 15.14 14.77
N LYS A 8 -3.59 16.32 14.78
CA LYS A 8 -2.53 16.70 13.82
C LYS A 8 -1.36 15.70 13.83
N PHE A 9 -0.90 15.28 15.02
CA PHE A 9 0.15 14.26 15.19
C PHE A 9 -0.28 12.85 14.78
N GLY A 10 -1.57 12.61 14.51
CA GLY A 10 -2.07 11.29 14.14
C GLY A 10 -2.12 10.30 15.28
N ALA A 11 -2.34 10.83 16.48
CA ALA A 11 -2.41 10.12 17.73
C ALA A 11 -3.83 9.68 18.08
N VAL A 12 -4.85 10.18 17.37
CA VAL A 12 -6.25 9.91 17.68
C VAL A 12 -6.85 8.98 16.64
N TYR A 13 -7.47 7.90 17.13
CA TYR A 13 -8.17 6.90 16.34
C TYR A 13 -9.55 6.66 16.91
N TYR A 14 -10.47 6.15 16.09
CA TYR A 14 -11.79 5.72 16.54
C TYR A 14 -12.16 4.35 15.96
N ALA A 15 -13.01 3.61 16.65
CA ALA A 15 -13.66 2.39 16.17
C ALA A 15 -15.16 2.45 16.51
N LEU A 16 -16.01 1.91 15.64
CA LEU A 16 -17.47 1.98 15.83
C LEU A 16 -17.92 1.18 17.05
N VAL A 17 -17.25 0.04 17.31
CA VAL A 17 -17.46 -0.80 18.48
C VAL A 17 -16.18 -0.87 19.27
N ALA A 18 -16.29 -0.71 20.60
CA ALA A 18 -15.16 -0.83 21.51
C ALA A 18 -14.59 -2.26 21.49
N PRO A 19 -13.26 -2.43 21.59
CA PRO A 19 -12.68 -3.73 21.89
C PRO A 19 -13.04 -4.16 23.32
N GLN A 20 -12.94 -5.46 23.59
CA GLN A 20 -13.11 -5.98 24.96
C GLN A 20 -12.17 -5.24 25.93
N PRO A 21 -12.69 -4.72 27.07
CA PRO A 21 -11.85 -4.08 28.06
C PRO A 21 -10.82 -5.07 28.61
N PRO A 22 -9.61 -4.61 28.96
CA PRO A 22 -8.63 -5.47 29.58
C PRO A 22 -9.12 -5.98 30.95
N PRO A 23 -8.58 -7.10 31.46
CA PRO A 23 -9.00 -7.68 32.74
C PRO A 23 -8.86 -6.72 33.94
N TYR A 24 -7.95 -5.75 33.85
CA TYR A 24 -7.69 -4.74 34.88
C TYR A 24 -8.54 -3.46 34.71
N ALA A 25 -9.51 -3.43 33.79
CA ALA A 25 -10.38 -2.28 33.62
C ALA A 25 -11.21 -2.03 34.89
N ALA A 26 -11.30 -0.76 35.32
CA ALA A 26 -12.14 -0.38 36.44
C ALA A 26 -13.60 -0.84 36.22
N PRO A 27 -14.34 -1.23 37.29
CA PRO A 27 -15.71 -1.70 37.17
C PRO A 27 -16.64 -0.73 36.41
N GLU A 28 -16.43 0.57 36.57
CA GLU A 28 -17.14 1.61 35.84
C GLU A 28 -16.92 1.53 34.32
N HIS A 29 -15.68 1.35 33.88
CA HIS A 29 -15.36 1.20 32.45
C HIS A 29 -15.98 -0.07 31.86
N VAL A 30 -16.03 -1.16 32.64
CA VAL A 30 -16.71 -2.39 32.23
C VAL A 30 -18.22 -2.18 32.13
N ARG A 31 -18.81 -1.40 33.04
CA ARG A 31 -20.23 -1.02 32.99
C ARG A 31 -20.54 -0.21 31.72
N ILE A 32 -19.78 0.86 31.48
CA ILE A 32 -19.91 1.70 30.28
C ILE A 32 -19.72 0.87 29.02
N PHE A 33 -18.71 -0.01 28.98
CA PHE A 33 -18.49 -0.92 27.86
C PHE A 33 -19.73 -1.78 27.59
N ARG A 34 -20.31 -2.41 28.61
CA ARG A 34 -21.52 -3.25 28.45
C ARG A 34 -22.70 -2.43 27.93
N GLU A 35 -22.90 -1.23 28.47
CA GLU A 35 -23.95 -0.30 28.03
C GLU A 35 -23.78 0.07 26.54
N VAL A 36 -22.58 0.48 26.10
CA VAL A 36 -22.38 0.95 24.73
C VAL A 36 -22.18 -0.17 23.70
N THR A 37 -21.96 -1.41 24.15
CA THR A 37 -21.78 -2.59 23.29
C THR A 37 -22.92 -3.59 23.35
N GLU A 38 -24.02 -3.26 24.04
CA GLU A 38 -25.19 -4.13 24.14
C GLU A 38 -25.71 -4.48 22.72
N PRO A 39 -25.94 -5.78 22.41
CA PRO A 39 -26.35 -6.17 21.06
C PRO A 39 -27.62 -5.48 20.55
N SER A 40 -28.58 -5.18 21.44
CA SER A 40 -29.82 -4.48 21.11
C SER A 40 -29.56 -3.04 20.63
N LEU A 41 -28.62 -2.34 21.28
CA LEU A 41 -28.20 -0.99 20.93
C LEU A 41 -27.35 -0.98 19.66
N LEU A 42 -26.38 -1.90 19.53
CA LEU A 42 -25.54 -1.98 18.34
C LEU A 42 -26.34 -2.23 17.05
N ARG A 43 -27.39 -3.05 17.12
CA ARG A 43 -28.28 -3.32 15.97
C ARG A 43 -29.05 -2.08 15.50
N ARG A 44 -29.31 -1.11 16.39
CA ARG A 44 -30.02 0.13 16.07
C ARG A 44 -29.11 1.19 15.44
N ARG A 45 -27.79 1.03 15.55
CA ARG A 45 -26.81 1.99 15.01
C ARG A 45 -26.67 1.82 13.51
N ALA A 46 -27.03 2.86 12.75
CA ALA A 46 -26.90 2.88 11.30
C ALA A 46 -25.45 2.65 10.85
N SER A 47 -24.46 3.11 11.62
CA SER A 47 -23.04 2.97 11.30
C SER A 47 -22.52 1.51 11.30
N ILE A 48 -23.24 0.60 11.96
CA ILE A 48 -22.90 -0.82 12.15
C ILE A 48 -23.67 -1.73 11.19
N LYS A 49 -24.75 -1.24 10.57
CA LYS A 49 -25.57 -2.03 9.64
C LYS A 49 -24.70 -2.70 8.57
N GLY A 50 -24.84 -4.02 8.45
CA GLY A 50 -24.08 -4.84 7.49
C GLY A 50 -22.63 -5.14 7.86
N LYS A 51 -22.16 -4.78 9.06
CA LYS A 51 -20.80 -5.08 9.54
C LYS A 51 -20.81 -6.16 10.61
N THR A 52 -19.81 -7.03 10.58
CA THR A 52 -19.50 -7.89 11.72
C THR A 52 -18.90 -7.06 12.87
N VAL A 53 -18.98 -7.58 14.11
CA VAL A 53 -18.34 -6.93 15.28
C VAL A 53 -16.85 -6.70 15.04
N ARG A 54 -16.16 -7.68 14.43
CA ARG A 54 -14.73 -7.58 14.11
C ARG A 54 -14.42 -6.47 13.11
N GLU A 55 -15.29 -6.25 12.13
CA GLU A 55 -15.14 -5.14 11.18
C GLU A 55 -15.43 -3.79 11.82
N ALA A 56 -16.44 -3.73 12.70
CA ALA A 56 -16.79 -2.53 13.44
C ALA A 56 -15.72 -2.12 14.49
N GLN A 57 -14.88 -3.07 14.93
CA GLN A 57 -13.73 -2.84 15.81
C GLN A 57 -12.46 -2.38 15.07
N LYS A 58 -12.45 -2.32 13.73
CA LYS A 58 -11.30 -1.76 12.99
C LYS A 58 -11.17 -0.27 13.31
N THR A 59 -9.95 0.16 13.59
CA THR A 59 -9.66 1.55 13.96
C THR A 59 -9.38 2.42 12.74
N PHE A 60 -10.01 3.58 12.69
CA PHE A 60 -9.80 4.63 11.70
C PHE A 60 -9.09 5.82 12.36
N ARG A 61 -8.21 6.50 11.62
CA ARG A 61 -7.51 7.69 12.14
C ARG A 61 -8.47 8.89 12.08
N VAL A 62 -8.52 9.68 13.15
CA VAL A 62 -9.15 11.01 13.11
C VAL A 62 -8.15 11.96 12.48
N THR A 63 -8.56 12.62 11.40
CA THR A 63 -7.70 13.55 10.64
C THR A 63 -8.18 14.99 10.72
N ASP A 64 -9.45 15.21 11.08
CA ASP A 64 -10.06 16.53 11.21
C ASP A 64 -10.56 16.74 12.65
N PRO A 65 -10.11 17.79 13.35
CA PRO A 65 -10.62 18.16 14.67
C PRO A 65 -12.13 18.43 14.73
N SER A 66 -12.77 18.78 13.60
CA SER A 66 -14.21 19.05 13.52
C SER A 66 -15.06 17.80 13.28
N GLN A 67 -14.43 16.63 13.11
CA GLN A 67 -15.12 15.38 12.80
C GLN A 67 -16.11 14.98 13.90
N ARG A 68 -17.39 14.87 13.53
CA ARG A 68 -18.44 14.34 14.40
C ARG A 68 -18.41 12.81 14.40
N LEU A 69 -18.53 12.22 15.59
CA LEU A 69 -18.63 10.77 15.79
C LEU A 69 -19.96 10.42 16.46
N GLU A 70 -20.53 9.28 16.11
CA GLU A 70 -21.74 8.76 16.73
C GLU A 70 -21.48 8.39 18.19
N ALA A 71 -22.43 8.65 19.09
CA ALA A 71 -22.34 8.27 20.49
C ALA A 71 -22.11 6.75 20.66
N GLY A 72 -21.28 6.37 21.63
CA GLY A 72 -20.85 4.98 21.83
C GLY A 72 -19.69 4.53 20.92
N THR A 73 -19.16 5.42 20.07
CA THR A 73 -17.91 5.18 19.34
C THR A 73 -16.72 5.16 20.31
N TYR A 74 -15.84 4.16 20.15
CA TYR A 74 -14.61 4.06 20.92
C TYR A 74 -13.56 5.00 20.37
N LEU A 75 -13.04 5.90 21.22
CA LEU A 75 -11.88 6.73 20.92
C LEU A 75 -10.62 6.14 21.54
N ARG A 76 -9.58 5.98 20.72
CA ARG A 76 -8.22 5.63 21.17
C ARG A 76 -7.31 6.82 20.96
N VAL A 77 -6.95 7.46 22.07
CA VAL A 77 -6.01 8.58 22.10
C VAL A 77 -4.65 8.10 22.57
N HIS A 78 -3.64 8.21 21.72
CA HIS A 78 -2.25 8.00 22.10
C HIS A 78 -1.72 9.28 22.73
N VAL A 79 -1.81 9.39 24.06
CA VAL A 79 -1.30 10.54 24.83
C VAL A 79 0.22 10.69 24.77
N HIS A 80 0.92 9.63 24.32
CA HIS A 80 2.32 9.66 23.91
C HIS A 80 2.40 9.23 22.43
N PRO A 81 2.22 10.16 21.47
CA PRO A 81 2.14 9.82 20.05
C PRO A 81 3.43 9.14 19.55
N LYS A 82 3.30 7.88 19.12
CA LYS A 82 4.38 7.03 18.59
C LYS A 82 4.89 7.45 17.19
N ARG A 83 4.76 8.72 16.78
CA ARG A 83 5.28 9.21 15.49
C ARG A 83 6.37 10.28 15.64
N PHE A 84 7.69 9.98 15.74
CA PHE A 84 8.37 8.68 15.94
C PHE A 84 9.52 8.72 17.00
N PRO A 85 9.29 9.12 18.27
CA PRO A 85 10.30 8.97 19.34
C PRO A 85 10.84 7.54 19.51
N ARG A 86 10.06 6.55 19.09
CA ARG A 86 10.41 5.13 19.16
C ARG A 86 11.68 4.76 18.38
N CYS A 87 12.09 5.52 17.36
CA CYS A 87 13.40 5.26 16.72
C CYS A 87 14.55 5.41 17.72
N TYR A 88 14.39 6.23 18.75
CA TYR A 88 15.36 6.42 19.83
C TYR A 88 15.20 5.41 20.98
N GLU A 89 14.09 4.67 21.01
CA GLU A 89 13.80 3.64 22.03
C GLU A 89 14.05 2.20 21.52
N ILE A 90 14.32 2.05 20.23
CA ILE A 90 14.62 0.75 19.63
C ILE A 90 16.10 0.50 19.83
N ASP A 91 16.43 -0.57 20.56
CA ASP A 91 17.75 -1.17 20.47
C ASP A 91 17.93 -1.75 19.06
N TRP A 92 18.55 -0.97 18.18
CA TRP A 92 18.74 -1.36 16.79
C TRP A 92 19.72 -2.52 16.66
N LYS A 93 20.65 -2.70 17.61
CA LYS A 93 21.59 -3.82 17.60
C LYS A 93 20.87 -5.16 17.75
N SER A 94 19.87 -5.26 18.64
CA SER A 94 19.06 -6.50 18.76
C SER A 94 18.07 -6.73 17.61
N ARG A 95 17.96 -5.80 16.66
CA ARG A 95 17.11 -5.92 15.46
C ARG A 95 17.87 -6.32 14.22
N VAL A 96 19.19 -6.44 14.30
CA VAL A 96 20.03 -6.95 13.23
C VAL A 96 19.72 -8.43 13.04
N VAL A 97 19.20 -8.74 11.85
CA VAL A 97 18.93 -10.11 11.39
C VAL A 97 20.17 -10.69 10.71
N ALA A 98 20.94 -9.86 10.01
CA ALA A 98 22.20 -10.23 9.40
C ALA A 98 23.12 -9.02 9.23
N THR A 99 24.42 -9.24 9.28
CA THR A 99 25.47 -8.28 8.97
C THR A 99 26.43 -8.92 7.98
N THR A 100 26.79 -8.19 6.94
CA THR A 100 27.87 -8.52 6.00
C THR A 100 28.82 -7.32 5.94
N ASP A 101 29.93 -7.47 5.21
CA ASP A 101 30.87 -6.36 4.97
C ASP A 101 30.21 -5.19 4.22
N ASP A 102 29.13 -5.47 3.48
CA ASP A 102 28.46 -4.51 2.60
C ASP A 102 27.12 -3.97 3.15
N PHE A 103 26.41 -4.72 3.99
CA PHE A 103 25.09 -4.31 4.47
C PHE A 103 24.65 -4.96 5.80
N VAL A 104 23.66 -4.33 6.43
CA VAL A 104 22.98 -4.83 7.63
C VAL A 104 21.50 -4.99 7.35
N VAL A 105 20.97 -6.20 7.57
CA VAL A 105 19.54 -6.50 7.47
C VAL A 105 18.91 -6.26 8.83
N LEU A 106 17.95 -5.35 8.92
CA LEU A 106 17.25 -5.01 10.16
C LEU A 106 15.76 -5.42 10.08
N ASN A 107 15.25 -6.00 11.16
CA ASN A 107 13.81 -6.18 11.35
C ASN A 107 13.16 -4.84 11.79
N LYS A 108 12.99 -3.93 10.82
CA LYS A 108 12.52 -2.55 11.06
C LYS A 108 11.05 -2.51 11.50
N PRO A 109 10.74 -1.94 12.68
CA PRO A 109 9.36 -1.81 13.13
C PRO A 109 8.64 -0.66 12.43
N ALA A 110 7.32 -0.84 12.28
CA ALA A 110 6.47 0.08 11.56
C ALA A 110 6.59 1.54 12.05
N ALA A 111 6.49 2.43 11.08
CA ALA A 111 6.27 3.86 11.22
C ALA A 111 7.52 4.74 11.48
N THR A 112 8.73 4.22 11.70
CA THR A 112 9.98 4.99 11.87
C THR A 112 10.55 5.71 10.60
N SER A 113 9.79 6.49 9.83
CA SER A 113 10.33 7.17 8.63
C SER A 113 9.92 8.64 8.51
N GLU A 114 10.90 9.54 8.51
CA GLU A 114 10.80 10.89 7.96
C GLU A 114 10.91 10.83 6.42
N LYS A 115 10.32 11.81 5.70
CA LYS A 115 10.36 11.90 4.23
C LYS A 115 11.73 12.37 3.68
N GLN A 116 12.81 12.16 4.43
CA GLN A 116 14.17 12.57 4.05
C GLN A 116 14.91 11.51 3.24
N VAL A 117 14.27 10.36 3.01
CA VAL A 117 14.88 9.24 2.28
C VAL A 117 14.41 9.23 0.83
N LYS A 118 15.33 9.44 -0.10
CA LYS A 118 15.10 9.23 -1.54
C LYS A 118 15.13 7.74 -1.83
N LYS A 119 14.14 7.26 -2.58
CA LYS A 119 13.99 5.85 -2.94
C LYS A 119 13.81 5.74 -4.44
N VAL A 120 14.71 4.99 -5.07
CA VAL A 120 14.66 4.72 -6.50
C VAL A 120 14.42 3.24 -6.72
N TYR A 121 13.48 2.93 -7.61
CA TYR A 121 13.09 1.58 -7.96
C TYR A 121 13.40 1.30 -9.44
N LEU A 122 13.66 0.05 -9.75
CA LEU A 122 13.54 -0.48 -11.10
C LEU A 122 12.26 -1.31 -11.19
N ALA A 123 11.44 -1.04 -12.20
CA ALA A 123 10.25 -1.82 -12.50
C ALA A 123 10.33 -2.34 -13.94
N LEU A 124 10.15 -3.65 -14.12
CA LEU A 124 9.98 -4.28 -15.42
C LEU A 124 8.48 -4.30 -15.76
N THR A 125 8.07 -3.39 -16.64
CA THR A 125 6.68 -3.23 -17.10
C THR A 125 6.46 -3.94 -18.42
N THR A 126 5.21 -4.32 -18.67
CA THR A 126 4.78 -4.96 -19.92
C THR A 126 4.67 -3.97 -21.09
N GLU A 127 4.38 -2.71 -20.79
CA GLU A 127 4.24 -1.61 -21.77
C GLU A 127 5.20 -0.46 -21.45
N PRO A 128 5.58 0.38 -22.44
CA PRO A 128 6.43 1.53 -22.20
C PRO A 128 5.72 2.58 -21.36
N VAL A 129 6.48 3.24 -20.48
CA VAL A 129 5.96 4.34 -19.65
C VAL A 129 6.72 5.62 -19.97
N SER A 130 6.00 6.70 -20.23
CA SER A 130 6.61 7.99 -20.53
C SER A 130 7.34 8.56 -19.31
N PRO A 131 8.56 9.13 -19.46
CA PRO A 131 9.22 9.89 -18.40
C PRO A 131 8.35 11.03 -17.88
N GLY A 132 8.48 11.34 -16.59
CA GLY A 132 7.74 12.41 -15.92
C GLY A 132 7.00 11.96 -14.66
N ILE A 133 6.25 12.89 -14.07
CA ILE A 133 5.53 12.66 -12.81
C ILE A 133 4.19 11.96 -13.09
N ILE A 134 4.01 10.79 -12.48
CA ILE A 134 2.71 10.11 -12.41
C ILE A 134 2.06 10.46 -11.07
N THR A 135 0.92 11.13 -11.15
CA THR A 135 0.08 11.46 -10.00
C THR A 135 -1.18 10.61 -10.03
N HIS A 136 -1.51 9.98 -8.91
CA HIS A 136 -2.81 9.35 -8.68
C HIS A 136 -3.26 9.64 -7.25
N TYR A 137 -4.54 9.43 -6.99
CA TYR A 137 -5.13 9.41 -5.66
C TYR A 137 -5.44 7.96 -5.32
N MET A 138 -5.07 7.50 -4.13
CA MET A 138 -5.28 6.12 -3.66
C MET A 138 -6.34 6.07 -2.58
N ARG A 139 -7.31 5.16 -2.74
CA ARG A 139 -8.38 4.94 -1.75
C ARG A 139 -7.78 4.65 -0.37
N PRO A 140 -8.24 5.32 0.71
CA PRO A 140 -7.64 5.21 2.05
C PRO A 140 -8.09 3.93 2.78
N LEU A 141 -8.14 2.79 2.08
CA LEU A 141 -8.49 1.49 2.63
C LEU A 141 -7.28 0.57 2.65
N ASN A 142 -7.02 -0.05 3.81
CA ASN A 142 -5.90 -0.98 4.01
C ASN A 142 -6.24 -2.42 3.58
N ARG A 143 -6.66 -2.59 2.32
CA ARG A 143 -7.02 -3.87 1.72
C ARG A 143 -6.47 -3.92 0.30
N ALA A 144 -5.95 -5.07 -0.12
CA ALA A 144 -5.60 -5.32 -1.51
C ALA A 144 -6.84 -5.79 -2.29
N PRO A 145 -6.98 -5.42 -3.59
CA PRO A 145 -6.08 -4.53 -4.35
C PRO A 145 -6.17 -3.07 -3.91
N ARG A 146 -5.11 -2.29 -4.14
CA ARG A 146 -5.17 -0.82 -3.97
C ARG A 146 -5.83 -0.20 -5.17
N LEU A 147 -6.91 0.53 -4.95
CA LEU A 147 -7.59 1.28 -5.99
C LEU A 147 -7.00 2.69 -6.08
N VAL A 148 -6.75 3.14 -7.30
CA VAL A 148 -6.21 4.45 -7.63
C VAL A 148 -7.07 5.13 -8.69
N SER A 149 -7.05 6.47 -8.70
CA SER A 149 -7.72 7.31 -9.69
C SER A 149 -6.76 8.42 -10.14
N GLU A 150 -6.83 8.81 -11.40
CA GLU A 150 -6.13 10.01 -11.90
C GLU A 150 -6.80 11.29 -11.38
N ASP A 151 -8.12 11.24 -11.23
CA ASP A 151 -8.91 12.36 -10.72
C ASP A 151 -8.80 12.48 -9.20
N HIS A 152 -8.83 13.73 -8.73
CA HIS A 152 -8.88 14.00 -7.30
C HIS A 152 -10.23 13.55 -6.72
N ILE A 153 -10.16 12.62 -5.76
CA ILE A 153 -11.30 12.17 -4.98
C ILE A 153 -11.10 12.59 -3.53
N GLU A 154 -12.10 13.24 -2.93
CA GLU A 154 -12.01 13.70 -1.54
C GLU A 154 -11.58 12.56 -0.61
N ARG A 155 -10.64 12.86 0.30
CA ARG A 155 -10.08 11.92 1.30
C ARG A 155 -9.19 10.80 0.74
N TRP A 156 -9.03 10.69 -0.58
CA TRP A 156 -8.05 9.78 -1.16
C TRP A 156 -6.64 10.33 -0.99
N HIS A 157 -5.66 9.44 -0.80
CA HIS A 157 -4.30 9.83 -0.55
C HIS A 157 -3.57 10.16 -1.85
N LEU A 158 -2.96 11.34 -1.93
CA LEU A 158 -2.02 11.66 -3.01
C LEU A 158 -0.87 10.64 -3.06
N CYS A 159 -0.66 10.08 -4.25
CA CYS A 159 0.40 9.16 -4.61
C CYS A 159 1.17 9.73 -5.80
N GLN A 160 2.44 10.08 -5.60
CA GLN A 160 3.32 10.59 -6.63
C GLN A 160 4.57 9.74 -6.77
N MET A 161 4.94 9.49 -8.02
CA MET A 161 6.21 8.90 -8.42
C MET A 161 6.64 9.56 -9.73
N GLU A 162 7.94 9.57 -9.98
CA GLU A 162 8.53 10.15 -11.18
C GLU A 162 9.24 9.04 -11.95
N ILE A 163 8.87 8.87 -13.22
CA ILE A 163 9.57 7.99 -14.15
C ILE A 163 10.78 8.79 -14.67
N LEU A 164 11.97 8.38 -14.24
CA LEU A 164 13.23 9.01 -14.62
C LEU A 164 13.67 8.56 -16.01
N ASP A 165 13.45 7.28 -16.32
CA ASP A 165 13.88 6.64 -17.56
C ASP A 165 13.04 5.38 -17.81
N CYS A 166 12.87 4.99 -19.06
CA CYS A 166 12.16 3.79 -19.47
C CYS A 166 12.81 3.18 -20.71
N LYS A 167 13.51 2.05 -20.53
CA LYS A 167 14.28 1.39 -21.61
C LYS A 167 13.58 0.14 -22.09
N LYS A 168 13.46 -0.02 -23.41
CA LYS A 168 13.04 -1.30 -24.01
C LYS A 168 14.13 -2.35 -23.80
N VAL A 169 13.74 -3.50 -23.28
CA VAL A 169 14.62 -4.66 -23.03
C VAL A 169 13.99 -5.93 -23.61
N PRO A 170 14.76 -6.98 -23.93
CA PRO A 170 14.19 -8.26 -24.30
C PRO A 170 13.28 -8.80 -23.19
N TRP A 171 12.20 -9.47 -23.56
CA TRP A 171 11.37 -10.16 -22.58
C TRP A 171 12.21 -11.23 -21.84
N PRO A 172 12.02 -11.42 -20.51
CA PRO A 172 12.80 -12.39 -19.76
C PRO A 172 12.70 -13.80 -20.37
N LYS A 173 13.87 -14.43 -20.60
CA LYS A 173 13.98 -15.75 -21.24
C LYS A 173 13.14 -16.80 -20.49
N PRO A 174 12.53 -17.79 -21.17
CA PRO A 174 11.72 -18.84 -20.54
C PRO A 174 12.43 -19.60 -19.41
N LEU A 175 13.76 -19.77 -19.51
CA LEU A 175 14.55 -20.41 -18.46
C LEU A 175 14.57 -19.58 -17.17
N ILE A 176 14.81 -18.27 -17.27
CA ILE A 176 14.84 -17.33 -16.14
C ILE A 176 13.45 -17.25 -15.50
N THR A 177 12.39 -17.10 -16.31
CA THR A 177 11.02 -17.03 -15.78
C THR A 177 10.61 -18.32 -15.07
N LYS A 178 11.05 -19.49 -15.57
CA LYS A 178 10.83 -20.79 -14.91
C LYS A 178 11.59 -20.90 -13.58
N VAL A 179 12.87 -20.52 -13.55
CA VAL A 179 13.72 -20.55 -12.33
C VAL A 179 13.09 -19.70 -11.23
N HIS A 180 12.65 -18.49 -11.57
CA HIS A 180 12.04 -17.57 -10.60
C HIS A 180 10.52 -17.74 -10.41
N LYS A 181 9.91 -18.73 -11.08
CA LYS A 181 8.46 -19.04 -11.01
C LYS A 181 7.58 -17.83 -11.33
N VAL A 182 7.96 -17.05 -12.33
CA VAL A 182 7.23 -15.85 -12.77
C VAL A 182 5.86 -16.27 -13.31
N ASP A 183 4.80 -15.69 -12.77
CA ASP A 183 3.42 -15.92 -13.22
C ASP A 183 2.90 -14.67 -13.92
N ASN A 184 2.77 -14.74 -15.25
CA ASN A 184 2.25 -13.64 -16.05
C ASN A 184 0.72 -13.64 -16.16
N CYS A 185 0.01 -14.53 -15.44
CA CYS A 185 -1.44 -14.48 -15.25
C CYS A 185 -2.27 -14.34 -16.55
N GLY A 186 -1.81 -14.95 -17.65
CA GLY A 186 -2.48 -14.88 -18.95
C GLY A 186 -2.18 -13.62 -19.77
N TRP A 187 -1.23 -12.77 -19.35
CA TRP A 187 -0.77 -11.63 -20.14
C TRP A 187 -0.28 -12.11 -21.53
N PRO A 188 -0.58 -11.38 -22.61
CA PRO A 188 -0.18 -11.76 -23.96
C PRO A 188 1.34 -12.02 -24.07
N LYS A 189 1.73 -12.98 -24.91
CA LYS A 189 3.15 -13.19 -25.21
C LYS A 189 3.74 -11.96 -25.88
N GLN A 190 4.90 -11.52 -25.41
CA GLN A 190 5.62 -10.35 -25.90
C GLN A 190 7.11 -10.68 -26.07
N GLU A 191 7.74 -10.06 -27.05
CA GLU A 191 9.18 -10.19 -27.32
C GLU A 191 10.02 -9.18 -26.51
N ALA A 192 9.38 -8.13 -26.00
CA ALA A 192 10.04 -7.06 -25.27
C ALA A 192 9.26 -6.67 -24.03
N ALA A 193 9.99 -6.28 -22.99
CA ALA A 193 9.49 -5.62 -21.79
C ALA A 193 10.17 -4.24 -21.68
N TYR A 194 9.80 -3.47 -20.65
CA TYR A 194 10.33 -2.13 -20.46
C TYR A 194 10.82 -1.95 -19.03
N GLU A 195 12.06 -1.52 -18.88
CA GLU A 195 12.64 -1.27 -17.58
C GLU A 195 12.54 0.22 -17.23
N CYS A 196 11.68 0.52 -16.29
CA CYS A 196 11.44 1.86 -15.77
C CYS A 196 12.30 2.13 -14.54
N LYS A 197 13.06 3.23 -14.53
CA LYS A 197 13.71 3.77 -13.32
C LYS A 197 12.78 4.79 -12.68
N ILE A 198 12.39 4.57 -11.42
CA ILE A 198 11.30 5.29 -10.76
C ILE A 198 11.79 5.94 -9.47
N ASN A 199 11.68 7.26 -9.35
CA ASN A 199 11.85 7.99 -8.10
C ASN A 199 10.52 8.03 -7.33
N LEU A 200 10.47 7.41 -6.15
CA LEU A 200 9.24 7.27 -5.37
C LEU A 200 9.07 8.42 -4.38
N MET A 201 8.25 9.41 -4.73
CA MET A 201 8.06 10.64 -3.95
C MET A 201 7.11 10.46 -2.75
N THR A 202 6.15 9.54 -2.85
CA THR A 202 5.28 9.13 -1.74
C THR A 202 5.36 7.62 -1.53
N GLY A 203 5.17 7.15 -0.29
CA GLY A 203 5.34 5.73 0.06
C GLY A 203 4.09 5.04 0.57
N LYS A 204 3.07 4.84 -0.28
CA LYS A 204 1.91 4.00 0.09
C LYS A 204 2.15 2.52 -0.25
N THR A 205 1.51 1.63 0.51
CA THR A 205 1.58 0.19 0.24
C THR A 205 1.11 -0.11 -1.19
N HIS A 206 1.92 -0.85 -1.95
CA HIS A 206 1.69 -1.22 -3.37
C HIS A 206 1.55 -0.04 -4.33
N GLN A 207 2.04 1.16 -3.97
CA GLN A 207 1.86 2.35 -4.79
C GLN A 207 2.34 2.18 -6.24
N ILE A 208 3.60 1.77 -6.44
CA ILE A 208 4.18 1.59 -7.78
C ILE A 208 3.37 0.57 -8.58
N ARG A 209 3.07 -0.58 -7.98
CA ARG A 209 2.33 -1.69 -8.60
C ARG A 209 0.94 -1.25 -9.09
N ALA A 210 0.18 -0.58 -8.22
CA ALA A 210 -1.17 -0.11 -8.54
C ALA A 210 -1.16 1.02 -9.59
N GLN A 211 -0.24 1.98 -9.47
CA GLN A 211 -0.15 3.10 -10.43
C GLN A 211 0.27 2.62 -11.82
N LEU A 212 1.26 1.73 -11.92
CA LEU A 212 1.71 1.17 -13.20
C LEU A 212 0.63 0.32 -13.88
N ALA A 213 -0.09 -0.52 -13.12
CA ALA A 213 -1.21 -1.28 -13.67
C ALA A 213 -2.38 -0.39 -14.12
N ALA A 214 -2.68 0.69 -13.37
CA ALA A 214 -3.76 1.61 -13.70
C ALA A 214 -3.54 2.37 -15.02
N ILE A 215 -2.28 2.64 -15.38
CA ILE A 215 -1.91 3.25 -16.67
C ILE A 215 -1.72 2.23 -17.80
N GLY A 216 -2.08 0.96 -17.57
CA GLY A 216 -2.00 -0.10 -18.59
C GLY A 216 -0.62 -0.74 -18.75
N ALA A 217 0.34 -0.45 -17.85
CA ALA A 217 1.70 -0.99 -17.90
C ALA A 217 2.04 -1.81 -16.64
N PRO A 218 1.30 -2.88 -16.32
CA PRO A 218 1.53 -3.66 -15.11
C PRO A 218 2.96 -4.23 -15.05
N ILE A 219 3.40 -4.52 -13.82
CA ILE A 219 4.72 -5.11 -13.57
C ILE A 219 4.69 -6.60 -13.94
N VAL A 220 5.71 -7.07 -14.67
CA VAL A 220 5.89 -8.48 -15.03
C VAL A 220 5.85 -9.37 -13.78
N GLY A 221 5.04 -10.43 -13.81
CA GLY A 221 4.87 -11.36 -12.68
C GLY A 221 3.90 -10.92 -11.57
N ASP A 222 3.35 -9.70 -11.62
CA ASP A 222 2.49 -9.19 -10.55
C ASP A 222 1.05 -9.71 -10.65
N SER A 223 0.82 -10.90 -10.10
CA SER A 223 -0.48 -11.58 -10.16
C SER A 223 -1.63 -10.81 -9.51
N ALA A 224 -1.36 -9.86 -8.62
CA ALA A 224 -2.42 -9.10 -7.96
C ALA A 224 -3.03 -8.03 -8.86
N TYR A 225 -2.20 -7.35 -9.66
CA TYR A 225 -2.63 -6.21 -10.46
C TYR A 225 -2.66 -6.49 -11.97
N MET A 226 -1.89 -7.47 -12.44
CA MET A 226 -1.84 -7.81 -13.86
C MET A 226 -3.18 -8.33 -14.39
N THR A 227 -3.92 -9.14 -13.61
CA THR A 227 -5.25 -9.61 -14.02
C THR A 227 -6.27 -8.48 -14.14
N GLY A 228 -6.19 -7.49 -13.25
CA GLY A 228 -7.02 -6.28 -13.32
C GLY A 228 -6.69 -5.47 -14.58
N ALA A 229 -5.41 -5.32 -14.90
CA ALA A 229 -4.97 -4.67 -16.13
C ALA A 229 -5.46 -5.42 -17.40
N ILE A 230 -5.38 -6.76 -17.42
CA ILE A 230 -5.93 -7.58 -18.52
C ILE A 230 -7.43 -7.35 -18.68
N ALA A 231 -8.17 -7.34 -17.57
CA ALA A 231 -9.61 -7.07 -17.60
C ALA A 231 -9.91 -5.66 -18.15
N ALA A 232 -9.15 -4.64 -17.73
CA ALA A 232 -9.30 -3.27 -18.23
C ALA A 232 -8.87 -3.10 -19.70
N MET A 233 -7.94 -3.94 -20.20
CA MET A 233 -7.62 -3.97 -21.62
C MET A 233 -8.77 -4.54 -22.46
N ALA A 234 -9.45 -5.56 -21.95
CA ALA A 234 -10.60 -6.16 -22.62
C ALA A 234 -11.85 -5.27 -22.56
N ASP A 235 -12.07 -4.62 -21.42
CA ASP A 235 -13.16 -3.67 -21.19
C ASP A 235 -12.64 -2.49 -20.36
N PRO A 236 -12.27 -1.36 -20.99
CA PRO A 236 -11.78 -0.18 -20.26
C PRO A 236 -12.77 0.40 -19.24
N SER A 237 -14.08 0.17 -19.43
CA SER A 237 -15.12 0.71 -18.56
C SER A 237 -15.26 -0.05 -17.23
N ILE A 238 -14.63 -1.23 -17.13
CA ILE A 238 -14.67 -2.07 -15.92
C ILE A 238 -13.97 -1.42 -14.72
N ASN A 239 -13.06 -0.47 -14.94
CA ASN A 239 -12.42 0.29 -13.88
C ASN A 239 -13.25 1.55 -13.55
N PRO A 240 -14.00 1.57 -12.43
CA PRO A 240 -14.88 2.68 -12.07
C PRO A 240 -14.14 3.98 -11.69
N TYR A 241 -12.81 3.94 -11.62
CA TYR A 241 -11.95 5.08 -11.30
C TYR A 241 -10.95 5.41 -12.42
N GLY A 242 -11.05 4.71 -13.56
CA GLY A 242 -10.20 4.92 -14.73
C GLY A 242 -10.79 5.96 -15.70
N ARG A 243 -10.01 6.31 -16.74
CA ARG A 243 -10.41 7.33 -17.73
C ARG A 243 -11.71 7.02 -18.46
N ALA A 244 -12.02 5.75 -18.66
CA ALA A 244 -13.24 5.28 -19.31
C ALA A 244 -14.36 4.95 -18.31
N SER A 245 -14.28 5.46 -17.06
CA SER A 245 -15.30 5.22 -16.05
C SER A 245 -16.68 5.69 -16.52
N LEU A 246 -17.70 4.93 -16.16
CA LEU A 246 -19.09 5.25 -16.50
C LEU A 246 -19.67 6.27 -15.52
N ASN A 247 -20.63 7.05 -16.01
CA ASN A 247 -21.49 7.85 -15.14
C ASN A 247 -22.53 6.91 -14.51
N TYR A 248 -22.36 6.59 -13.23
CA TYR A 248 -23.29 5.76 -12.49
C TYR A 248 -24.52 6.56 -12.07
N SER A 249 -25.71 5.95 -12.22
CA SER A 249 -26.99 6.59 -11.90
C SER A 249 -27.31 6.59 -10.40
N SER A 250 -26.62 5.76 -9.62
CA SER A 250 -26.79 5.61 -8.17
C SER A 250 -25.49 5.18 -7.48
N GLU A 251 -25.42 5.37 -6.16
CA GLU A 251 -24.29 4.90 -5.34
C GLU A 251 -24.25 3.36 -5.26
N GLU A 252 -25.39 2.69 -5.30
CA GLU A 252 -25.49 1.24 -5.34
C GLU A 252 -24.88 0.64 -6.61
N GLU A 253 -25.17 1.25 -7.77
CA GLU A 253 -24.60 0.85 -9.05
C GLU A 253 -23.07 1.03 -9.06
N LYS A 254 -22.60 2.18 -8.57
CA LYS A 254 -21.16 2.44 -8.42
C LYS A 254 -20.50 1.45 -7.47
N ALA A 255 -21.14 1.11 -6.35
CA ALA A 255 -20.62 0.12 -5.41
C ALA A 255 -20.51 -1.27 -6.04
N ALA A 256 -21.51 -1.69 -6.83
CA ALA A 256 -21.48 -2.95 -7.57
C ALA A 256 -20.33 -2.97 -8.60
N ALA A 257 -20.14 -1.87 -9.35
CA ALA A 257 -19.02 -1.75 -10.29
C ALA A 257 -17.66 -1.83 -9.59
N VAL A 258 -17.52 -1.23 -8.39
CA VAL A 258 -16.30 -1.32 -7.57
C VAL A 258 -16.04 -2.75 -7.10
N GLU A 259 -17.07 -3.49 -6.70
CA GLU A 259 -16.90 -4.90 -6.32
C GLU A 259 -16.52 -5.77 -7.53
N ALA A 260 -17.14 -5.54 -8.69
CA ALA A 260 -16.77 -6.23 -9.94
C ALA A 260 -15.30 -5.95 -10.31
N TRP A 261 -14.86 -4.70 -10.23
CA TRP A 261 -13.47 -4.32 -10.48
C TRP A 261 -12.49 -4.97 -9.51
N VAL A 262 -12.83 -5.01 -8.22
CA VAL A 262 -12.02 -5.69 -7.19
C VAL A 262 -11.93 -7.19 -7.48
N ALA A 263 -13.00 -7.81 -7.98
CA ALA A 263 -13.01 -9.23 -8.33
C ALA A 263 -12.11 -9.59 -9.53
N CYS A 264 -11.81 -8.64 -10.41
CA CYS A 264 -10.85 -8.84 -11.52
C CYS A 264 -9.39 -8.93 -11.06
N HIS A 265 -9.08 -8.47 -9.85
CA HIS A 265 -7.72 -8.51 -9.32
C HIS A 265 -7.40 -9.88 -8.73
N GLY A 266 -6.16 -10.33 -8.95
CA GLY A 266 -5.68 -11.59 -8.41
C GLY A 266 -5.26 -11.47 -6.96
N LYS A 267 -4.71 -12.58 -6.44
CA LYS A 267 -4.14 -12.63 -5.11
C LYS A 267 -2.72 -12.07 -5.11
N GLU A 268 -2.23 -11.74 -3.91
CA GLU A 268 -0.86 -11.32 -3.70
C GLU A 268 0.12 -12.34 -4.33
N PRO A 269 1.11 -11.87 -5.09
CA PRO A 269 2.07 -12.76 -5.76
C PRO A 269 2.84 -13.58 -4.73
N LYS A 270 2.97 -14.87 -5.04
CA LYS A 270 3.74 -15.84 -4.22
C LYS A 270 5.16 -16.07 -4.74
N SER A 271 5.49 -15.51 -5.89
CA SER A 271 6.78 -15.59 -6.57
C SER A 271 7.35 -14.20 -6.83
N VAL A 272 8.48 -14.11 -7.51
CA VAL A 272 9.12 -12.83 -7.79
C VAL A 272 8.26 -11.99 -8.72
N ILE A 273 8.34 -10.68 -8.54
CA ILE A 273 7.79 -9.70 -9.47
C ILE A 273 8.93 -8.86 -10.05
N GLY A 274 8.70 -8.23 -11.19
CA GLY A 274 9.61 -7.30 -11.86
C GLY A 274 9.76 -5.96 -11.11
N LEU A 275 9.97 -5.95 -9.80
CA LEU A 275 10.13 -4.72 -9.01
C LEU A 275 11.30 -4.87 -8.04
N GLN A 276 12.26 -3.96 -8.10
CA GLN A 276 13.43 -3.92 -7.23
C GLN A 276 13.60 -2.53 -6.63
N ALA A 277 13.82 -2.45 -5.32
CA ALA A 277 14.35 -1.23 -4.69
C ALA A 277 15.82 -1.11 -5.09
N SER A 278 16.12 -0.25 -6.05
CA SER A 278 17.42 -0.20 -6.72
C SER A 278 18.40 0.73 -6.02
N GLU A 279 17.93 1.87 -5.51
CA GLU A 279 18.78 2.84 -4.82
C GLU A 279 18.02 3.44 -3.64
N ILE A 280 18.75 3.72 -2.56
CA ILE A 280 18.24 4.45 -1.41
C ILE A 280 19.31 5.44 -0.94
N SER A 281 18.91 6.67 -0.66
CA SER A 281 19.82 7.69 -0.15
C SER A 281 19.14 8.69 0.78
N TRP A 282 19.93 9.28 1.68
CA TRP A 282 19.50 10.32 2.61
C TRP A 282 20.73 11.09 3.12
N ASP A 283 20.50 12.31 3.60
CA ASP A 283 21.51 13.10 4.28
C ASP A 283 21.35 12.95 5.80
N HIS A 284 22.44 12.77 6.52
CA HIS A 284 22.46 12.70 7.98
C HIS A 284 23.71 13.37 8.52
N GLU A 285 23.56 14.32 9.45
CA GLU A 285 24.68 15.03 10.09
C GLU A 285 25.70 15.67 9.10
N GLY A 286 25.24 16.05 7.90
CA GLY A 286 26.09 16.65 6.87
C GLY A 286 26.79 15.64 5.96
N GLU A 287 26.60 14.34 6.19
CA GLU A 287 27.08 13.26 5.33
C GLU A 287 25.96 12.74 4.41
N HIS A 288 26.33 12.41 3.16
CA HIS A 288 25.42 11.81 2.19
C HIS A 288 25.57 10.29 2.20
N HIS A 289 24.51 9.58 2.59
CA HIS A 289 24.46 8.12 2.55
C HIS A 289 23.78 7.65 1.26
N TYR A 290 24.44 6.73 0.54
CA TYR A 290 23.94 6.18 -0.72
C TYR A 290 24.20 4.67 -0.79
N TYR A 291 23.16 3.91 -1.11
CA TYR A 291 23.24 2.46 -1.30
C TYR A 291 22.55 2.07 -2.60
N LYS A 292 23.14 1.07 -3.28
CA LYS A 292 22.65 0.55 -4.55
C LYS A 292 22.54 -0.98 -4.47
N ALA A 293 21.39 -1.51 -4.90
CA ALA A 293 21.17 -2.93 -4.99
C ALA A 293 21.96 -3.56 -6.16
N GLY A 294 22.22 -4.87 -6.06
CA GLY A 294 22.78 -5.66 -7.16
C GLY A 294 21.83 -5.80 -8.35
N ALA A 295 22.24 -6.56 -9.37
CA ALA A 295 21.44 -6.75 -10.58
C ALA A 295 20.07 -7.40 -10.28
N PRO A 296 18.96 -6.88 -10.82
CA PRO A 296 17.65 -7.51 -10.68
C PRO A 296 17.61 -8.84 -11.43
N TRP A 297 16.68 -9.73 -11.03
CA TRP A 297 16.58 -11.09 -11.58
C TRP A 297 16.39 -11.12 -13.11
N TRP A 298 15.72 -10.12 -13.69
CA TRP A 298 15.48 -10.06 -15.14
C TRP A 298 16.70 -9.61 -15.95
N ARG A 299 17.78 -9.16 -15.29
CA ARG A 299 19.07 -8.87 -15.92
C ARG A 299 20.10 -9.99 -15.74
N GLN A 300 19.74 -11.08 -15.06
CA GLN A 300 20.64 -12.22 -14.88
C GLN A 300 20.68 -13.03 -16.17
N ASP A 301 21.88 -13.31 -16.67
CA ASP A 301 22.06 -14.40 -17.61
C ASP A 301 21.92 -15.72 -16.85
N ALA A 302 21.38 -16.76 -17.50
CA ALA A 302 21.06 -18.04 -16.86
C ALA A 302 22.28 -18.86 -16.43
N VAL A 303 23.42 -18.20 -16.17
CA VAL A 303 24.68 -18.81 -15.80
C VAL A 303 25.08 -18.31 -14.42
N GLU A 304 24.51 -18.97 -13.41
CA GLU A 304 25.19 -19.46 -12.21
C GLU A 304 24.20 -20.39 -11.50
N SER A 305 24.00 -21.57 -12.11
CA SER A 305 23.70 -22.75 -11.30
C SER A 305 25.00 -23.16 -10.63
N ASP A 306 24.95 -23.29 -9.32
CA ASP A 306 25.97 -23.89 -8.45
C ASP A 306 27.30 -23.14 -8.43
N LEU A 307 27.56 -22.41 -7.34
CA LEU A 307 28.80 -22.48 -6.59
C LEU A 307 28.63 -21.82 -5.20
N VAL A 308 28.67 -22.71 -4.19
CA VAL A 308 28.71 -22.56 -2.72
C VAL A 308 27.39 -22.37 -1.97
#